data_AF-C3MDZ2-F1
#
_entry.id   AF-C3MDZ2-F1
#
_cell.length_a   1.000
_cell.length_b   1.000
_cell.length_c   1.000
_cell.angle_alpha   90.00
_cell.angle_beta   90.00
_cell.angle_gamma   90.00
#
_symmetry.space_group_name_H-M   'P 1'
#
loop_
_entity.id
_entity.type
_entity.pdbx_description
1 polymer ?
#
loop_
_entity_poly.entity_id
_entity_poly.type
_entity_poly.pdbx_seq_one_letter_code
_entity_poly.pdbx_strand_id
1 'polypeptide(L)'
;MMNDSANPPFGGSKAVVGSHEPASFDKLDFREPDEAKLPDEDEERRDRETIDDVHEQDDPDGEGDEPILADEEEAKDEVENTIVTLESGEEISLEELKLGYMRDRDYRHKTQNLANRERMLESMSSRVAVTANAVAELISAQIPPDPPEELRLHDPETYQRQWALHQAGLKQLLRVMALGEEPAGIAGALQDAASEERLVGENAKLLEAFPQTGQDEGRQAFFADAFEAARELGFTDEEIREVVDHRLFKLAHYARLGLLAKRARAKALQKVAVAPAAAPRTKAKNQAQRQQRESREAMRRLARSGSIRDAMAVDFE
;
A
#
# COMPACT_ATOMS: atom_id res chain seq x y z
N MET A 1 49.61 14.04 0.79
CA MET A 1 50.15 12.76 1.30
C MET A 1 49.90 12.74 2.81
N MET A 2 49.49 11.58 3.31
CA MET A 2 49.33 11.16 4.71
C MET A 2 48.08 11.63 5.48
N ASN A 3 47.17 10.67 5.61
CA ASN A 3 46.18 10.49 6.68
C ASN A 3 46.88 10.21 8.02
N ASP A 4 46.22 10.54 9.14
CA ASP A 4 46.07 9.68 10.33
C ASP A 4 45.09 10.39 11.28
N SER A 5 43.89 9.85 11.52
CA SER A 5 43.58 8.80 12.50
C SER A 5 43.89 9.23 13.93
N ALA A 6 42.86 9.66 14.66
CA ALA A 6 42.88 9.79 16.11
C ALA A 6 41.48 9.52 16.68
N ASN A 7 41.13 8.24 16.74
CA ASN A 7 40.19 7.74 17.74
C ASN A 7 41.01 7.36 18.99
N PRO A 8 40.71 7.86 20.19
CA PRO A 8 41.24 7.31 21.42
C PRO A 8 40.33 6.21 22.01
N PRO A 9 40.87 5.34 22.89
CA PRO A 9 40.55 3.92 22.92
C PRO A 9 39.82 3.43 24.18
N PHE A 10 39.04 2.37 23.98
CA PHE A 10 38.81 1.21 24.87
C PHE A 10 38.59 1.39 26.39
N GLY A 11 37.37 1.00 26.80
CA GLY A 11 37.07 0.18 27.98
C GLY A 11 35.61 -0.27 27.85
N GLY A 12 35.26 -1.45 27.33
CA GLY A 12 35.58 -2.78 27.87
C GLY A 12 34.80 -2.96 29.17
N SER A 13 33.84 -3.87 29.38
CA SER A 13 33.30 -5.00 28.63
C SER A 13 32.20 -5.61 29.51
N LYS A 14 31.02 -5.95 28.98
CA LYS A 14 30.32 -7.16 29.40
C LYS A 14 29.71 -7.80 28.17
N ALA A 15 30.18 -9.02 27.92
CA ALA A 15 29.74 -9.90 26.87
C ALA A 15 28.28 -10.31 27.07
N VAL A 16 27.49 -10.22 26.00
CA VAL A 16 26.41 -11.17 25.76
C VAL A 16 26.76 -11.83 24.43
N VAL A 17 27.30 -13.04 24.55
CA VAL A 17 27.56 -13.96 23.44
C VAL A 17 26.23 -14.59 23.07
N GLY A 18 25.85 -14.44 21.80
CA GLY A 18 25.24 -15.53 21.03
C GLY A 18 23.74 -15.77 21.19
N SER A 19 22.96 -15.00 20.44
CA SER A 19 21.93 -15.56 19.55
C SER A 19 21.75 -14.64 18.34
N HIS A 20 22.71 -14.71 17.41
CA HIS A 20 22.44 -14.30 16.03
C HIS A 20 21.58 -15.39 15.40
N GLU A 21 20.28 -15.35 15.69
CA GLU A 21 19.29 -15.79 14.73
C GLU A 21 18.93 -14.56 13.90
N PRO A 22 19.03 -14.61 12.55
CA PRO A 22 18.39 -13.57 11.75
C PRO A 22 16.91 -13.57 12.13
N ALA A 23 16.38 -12.40 12.48
CA ALA A 23 14.97 -12.26 12.81
C ALA A 23 14.14 -12.90 11.69
N SER A 24 13.47 -14.01 12.05
CA SER A 24 12.74 -14.86 11.14
C SER A 24 11.65 -14.08 10.39
N PHE A 25 11.45 -14.44 9.12
CA PHE A 25 10.36 -14.01 8.25
C PHE A 25 8.97 -14.23 8.88
N ASP A 26 8.87 -15.04 9.94
CA ASP A 26 7.63 -15.38 10.67
C ASP A 26 6.99 -14.20 11.41
N LYS A 27 7.69 -13.07 11.63
CA LYS A 27 7.07 -11.89 12.27
C LYS A 27 6.29 -10.99 11.30
N LEU A 28 6.24 -11.37 10.02
CA LEU A 28 5.39 -10.76 8.99
C LEU A 28 4.30 -11.74 8.54
N ASP A 29 3.88 -12.64 9.44
CA ASP A 29 2.79 -13.56 9.19
C ASP A 29 1.44 -12.82 9.34
N PHE A 30 0.98 -12.23 8.22
CA PHE A 30 -0.28 -11.50 8.08
C PHE A 30 -1.44 -12.43 7.68
N ARG A 31 -1.54 -13.63 8.28
CA ARG A 31 -2.63 -14.59 8.03
C ARG A 31 -3.21 -15.06 9.36
N GLU A 32 -4.53 -15.00 9.59
CA GLU A 32 -5.52 -16.03 9.21
C GLU A 32 -6.95 -15.67 9.78
N PRO A 33 -8.06 -16.39 9.50
CA PRO A 33 -8.76 -16.64 8.22
C PRO A 33 -10.30 -16.35 8.36
N ASP A 34 -11.08 -16.18 7.30
CA ASP A 34 -11.84 -17.26 6.66
C ASP A 34 -12.49 -16.77 5.36
N GLU A 35 -12.62 -17.71 4.43
CA GLU A 35 -13.22 -17.59 3.11
C GLU A 35 -14.55 -16.82 3.08
N ALA A 36 -14.58 -15.71 2.34
CA ALA A 36 -15.82 -15.21 1.76
C ALA A 36 -15.53 -14.57 0.39
N LYS A 37 -15.84 -15.36 -0.64
CA LYS A 37 -16.11 -15.05 -2.05
C LYS A 37 -16.01 -13.57 -2.46
N LEU A 38 -15.16 -13.37 -3.47
CA LEU A 38 -15.24 -12.28 -4.43
C LEU A 38 -16.66 -12.12 -4.99
N PRO A 39 -17.11 -10.88 -5.21
CA PRO A 39 -17.78 -10.52 -6.44
C PRO A 39 -16.82 -9.70 -7.31
N ASP A 40 -16.64 -10.17 -8.54
CA ASP A 40 -16.27 -9.33 -9.66
C ASP A 40 -17.32 -8.21 -9.81
N GLU A 41 -16.88 -6.98 -10.07
CA GLU A 41 -17.23 -6.20 -11.26
C GLU A 41 -16.80 -4.74 -11.15
N ASP A 42 -16.34 -4.25 -12.30
CA ASP A 42 -15.99 -2.88 -12.62
C ASP A 42 -17.12 -1.90 -12.28
N GLU A 43 -16.78 -0.67 -11.87
CA GLU A 43 -17.09 0.52 -12.68
C GLU A 43 -16.62 1.85 -12.04
N GLU A 44 -15.84 2.54 -12.85
CA GLU A 44 -15.78 3.97 -13.12
C GLU A 44 -15.84 5.04 -12.01
N ARG A 45 -14.78 5.85 -12.05
CA ARG A 45 -14.71 7.21 -11.52
C ARG A 45 -15.50 8.19 -12.41
N ARG A 46 -16.33 9.03 -11.79
CA ARG A 46 -16.73 10.43 -12.10
C ARG A 46 -18.09 10.66 -11.41
N ASP A 47 -18.49 11.79 -10.82
CA ASP A 47 -17.97 13.13 -10.64
C ASP A 47 -18.48 13.64 -9.28
N ARG A 48 -17.71 14.53 -8.62
CA ARG A 48 -18.18 15.30 -7.46
C ARG A 48 -18.93 16.52 -7.98
N GLU A 49 -20.26 16.52 -7.90
CA GLU A 49 -21.02 17.76 -7.85
C GLU A 49 -21.68 17.92 -6.48
N THR A 50 -21.61 19.15 -6.00
CA THR A 50 -22.01 19.59 -4.67
C THR A 50 -23.48 19.98 -4.78
N ILE A 51 -24.35 19.41 -3.95
CA ILE A 51 -25.70 19.95 -3.76
C ILE A 51 -25.89 20.14 -2.26
N ASP A 52 -25.86 21.42 -1.90
CA ASP A 52 -26.44 21.97 -0.69
C ASP A 52 -27.96 21.96 -0.92
N ASP A 53 -28.72 21.26 -0.08
CA ASP A 53 -30.14 21.56 0.06
C ASP A 53 -30.63 21.20 1.47
N VAL A 54 -30.93 22.27 2.19
CA VAL A 54 -31.65 22.33 3.45
C VAL A 54 -33.12 22.06 3.12
N HIS A 55 -33.71 21.00 3.70
CA HIS A 55 -35.17 20.91 3.81
C HIS A 55 -35.58 20.73 5.27
N GLU A 56 -36.11 21.83 5.78
CA GLU A 56 -36.96 21.93 6.96
C GLU A 56 -38.19 21.03 6.79
N GLN A 57 -38.56 20.37 7.88
CA GLN A 57 -39.84 19.68 8.00
C GLN A 57 -40.94 20.72 8.14
N ASP A 58 -41.92 20.70 7.24
CA ASP A 58 -43.24 21.26 7.47
C ASP A 58 -44.27 20.15 7.19
N ASP A 59 -44.87 19.63 8.26
CA ASP A 59 -46.17 18.97 8.19
C ASP A 59 -47.23 20.04 7.91
N PRO A 60 -48.15 19.78 6.96
CA PRO A 60 -49.55 19.92 7.33
C PRO A 60 -50.41 18.80 6.72
N ASP A 61 -50.85 17.87 7.54
CA ASP A 61 -52.02 17.05 7.22
C ASP A 61 -53.29 17.90 7.36
N GLY A 62 -53.79 18.37 6.22
CA GLY A 62 -55.15 18.85 6.04
C GLY A 62 -56.00 17.72 5.46
N GLU A 63 -57.03 17.31 6.19
CA GLU A 63 -58.08 16.39 5.73
C GLU A 63 -58.72 16.90 4.43
N GLY A 64 -58.71 16.05 3.40
CA GLY A 64 -59.39 16.26 2.12
C GLY A 64 -59.65 14.92 1.45
N ASP A 65 -60.84 14.37 1.70
CA ASP A 65 -61.39 13.15 1.09
C ASP A 65 -61.70 13.41 -0.41
N GLU A 66 -60.84 12.91 -1.30
CA GLU A 66 -61.11 12.83 -2.74
C GLU A 66 -61.27 11.36 -3.17
N PRO A 67 -62.25 11.04 -4.05
CA PRO A 67 -62.55 9.67 -4.42
C PRO A 67 -61.42 9.09 -5.30
N ILE A 68 -60.86 7.97 -4.86
CA ILE A 68 -59.86 7.19 -5.60
C ILE A 68 -60.52 6.66 -6.89
N LEU A 69 -60.06 7.18 -8.04
CA LEU A 69 -60.34 6.61 -9.36
C LEU A 69 -59.60 5.27 -9.46
N ALA A 70 -60.33 4.16 -9.54
CA ALA A 70 -59.78 2.81 -9.67
C ALA A 70 -58.94 2.60 -10.96
N ASP A 71 -59.05 3.50 -11.95
CA ASP A 71 -58.29 3.44 -13.20
C ASP A 71 -56.83 3.94 -13.07
N GLU A 72 -56.45 4.61 -11.97
CA GLU A 72 -55.07 5.07 -11.77
C GLU A 72 -54.15 4.02 -11.11
N GLU A 73 -54.69 3.05 -10.37
CA GLU A 73 -53.89 1.97 -9.79
C GLU A 73 -53.51 0.94 -10.85
N GLU A 74 -54.45 0.49 -11.70
CA GLU A 74 -54.15 -0.47 -12.78
C GLU A 74 -53.14 0.10 -13.80
N ALA A 75 -53.19 1.41 -14.09
CA ALA A 75 -52.24 2.07 -14.97
C ALA A 75 -50.83 2.24 -14.36
N LYS A 76 -50.72 2.35 -13.03
CA LYS A 76 -49.42 2.39 -12.34
C LYS A 76 -48.77 1.02 -12.29
N ASP A 77 -49.57 -0.02 -12.02
CA ASP A 77 -49.11 -1.42 -12.01
C ASP A 77 -48.56 -1.85 -13.38
N GLU A 78 -49.19 -1.43 -14.49
CA GLU A 78 -48.69 -1.76 -15.84
C GLU A 78 -47.35 -1.08 -16.18
N VAL A 79 -47.14 0.14 -15.70
CA VAL A 79 -45.89 0.90 -15.93
C VAL A 79 -44.76 0.36 -15.06
N GLU A 80 -45.04 -0.04 -13.83
CA GLU A 80 -44.05 -0.59 -12.89
C GLU A 80 -43.56 -1.99 -13.28
N ASN A 81 -44.42 -2.78 -13.93
CA ASN A 81 -44.10 -4.09 -14.50
C ASN A 81 -43.41 -4.04 -15.88
N THR A 82 -43.13 -2.84 -16.42
CA THR A 82 -42.43 -2.71 -17.70
C THR A 82 -40.98 -3.22 -17.56
N ILE A 83 -40.59 -4.16 -18.41
CA ILE A 83 -39.26 -4.76 -18.42
C ILE A 83 -38.29 -3.85 -19.19
N VAL A 84 -37.18 -3.50 -18.55
CA VAL A 84 -36.05 -2.77 -19.14
C VAL A 84 -34.85 -3.70 -19.24
N THR A 85 -34.23 -3.73 -20.42
CA THR A 85 -32.97 -4.45 -20.66
C THR A 85 -31.79 -3.53 -20.36
N LEU A 86 -30.93 -3.94 -19.44
CA LEU A 86 -29.69 -3.23 -19.08
C LEU A 86 -28.59 -3.47 -20.13
N GLU A 87 -27.54 -2.63 -20.11
CA GLU A 87 -26.36 -2.78 -21.00
C GLU A 87 -25.60 -4.10 -20.76
N SER A 88 -25.75 -4.69 -19.57
CA SER A 88 -25.25 -6.03 -19.20
C SER A 88 -26.04 -7.19 -19.83
N GLY A 89 -27.17 -6.90 -20.50
CA GLY A 89 -28.06 -7.90 -21.10
C GLY A 89 -29.07 -8.51 -20.14
N GLU A 90 -29.19 -8.00 -18.91
CA GLU A 90 -30.16 -8.45 -17.91
C GLU A 90 -31.50 -7.70 -18.07
N GLU A 91 -32.62 -8.42 -17.97
CA GLU A 91 -33.98 -7.88 -18.08
C GLU A 91 -34.59 -7.70 -16.67
N ILE A 92 -34.81 -6.44 -16.26
CA ILE A 92 -35.30 -6.08 -14.92
C ILE A 92 -36.56 -5.21 -15.05
N SER A 93 -37.54 -5.34 -14.15
CA SER A 93 -38.71 -4.45 -14.15
C SER A 93 -38.34 -3.01 -13.76
N LEU A 94 -39.11 -2.03 -14.24
CA LEU A 94 -38.92 -0.63 -13.85
C LEU A 94 -39.05 -0.43 -12.33
N GLU A 95 -39.89 -1.20 -11.66
CA GLU A 95 -40.02 -1.21 -10.20
C GLU A 95 -38.72 -1.65 -9.51
N GLU A 96 -38.15 -2.79 -9.90
CA GLU A 96 -36.91 -3.31 -9.29
C GLU A 96 -35.71 -2.40 -9.60
N LEU A 97 -35.67 -1.75 -10.77
CA LEU A 97 -34.64 -0.77 -11.10
C LEU A 97 -34.74 0.49 -10.22
N LYS A 98 -35.96 1.00 -9.99
CA LYS A 98 -36.19 2.12 -9.05
C LYS A 98 -35.83 1.73 -7.62
N LEU A 99 -36.26 0.56 -7.17
CA LEU A 99 -35.95 0.04 -5.84
C LEU A 99 -34.45 -0.18 -5.66
N GLY A 100 -33.76 -0.73 -6.65
CA GLY A 100 -32.30 -0.88 -6.67
C GLY A 100 -31.60 0.47 -6.50
N TYR A 101 -31.97 1.47 -7.30
CA TYR A 101 -31.42 2.83 -7.18
C TYR A 101 -31.70 3.45 -5.81
N MET A 102 -32.92 3.31 -5.27
CA MET A 102 -33.28 3.83 -3.95
C MET A 102 -32.48 3.15 -2.84
N ARG A 103 -32.34 1.82 -2.91
CA ARG A 103 -31.53 1.03 -1.98
C ARG A 103 -30.08 1.47 -2.04
N ASP A 104 -29.49 1.56 -3.23
CA ASP A 104 -28.10 2.00 -3.41
C ASP A 104 -27.86 3.41 -2.88
N ARG A 105 -28.80 4.34 -3.15
CA ARG A 105 -28.75 5.70 -2.61
C ARG A 105 -28.76 5.65 -1.08
N ASP A 106 -29.68 4.91 -0.49
CA ASP A 106 -29.79 4.74 0.95
C ASP A 106 -28.54 4.09 1.55
N TYR A 107 -27.99 3.06 0.91
CA TYR A 107 -26.74 2.42 1.34
C TYR A 107 -25.58 3.43 1.31
N ARG A 108 -25.41 4.19 0.21
CA ARG A 108 -24.38 5.23 0.11
C ARG A 108 -24.52 6.28 1.21
N HIS A 109 -25.74 6.78 1.46
CA HIS A 109 -25.98 7.74 2.53
C HIS A 109 -25.73 7.15 3.91
N LYS A 110 -26.20 5.92 4.18
CA LYS A 110 -26.00 5.24 5.47
C LYS A 110 -24.52 4.98 5.73
N THR A 111 -23.77 4.50 4.74
CA THR A 111 -22.33 4.27 4.84
C THR A 111 -21.57 5.57 5.06
N GLN A 112 -21.90 6.63 4.31
CA GLN A 112 -21.28 7.94 4.51
C GLN A 112 -21.60 8.51 5.90
N ASN A 113 -22.84 8.36 6.36
CA ASN A 113 -23.27 8.79 7.69
C ASN A 113 -22.57 8.00 8.80
N LEU A 114 -22.39 6.69 8.62
CA LEU A 114 -21.63 5.85 9.55
C LEU A 114 -20.17 6.31 9.64
N ALA A 115 -19.49 6.45 8.51
CA ALA A 115 -18.10 6.93 8.48
C ALA A 115 -17.95 8.34 9.05
N ASN A 116 -18.94 9.22 8.84
CA ASN A 116 -18.97 10.54 9.46
C ASN A 116 -19.14 10.46 10.99
N ARG A 117 -19.98 9.55 11.48
CA ARG A 117 -20.19 9.32 12.92
C ARG A 117 -18.94 8.73 13.58
N GLU A 118 -18.26 7.80 12.94
CA GLU A 118 -17.01 7.22 13.44
C GLU A 118 -15.91 8.27 13.55
N ARG A 119 -15.69 9.07 12.50
CA ARG A 119 -14.74 10.21 12.54
C ARG A 119 -15.11 11.23 13.62
N MET A 120 -16.40 11.50 13.80
CA MET A 120 -16.86 12.37 14.88
C MET A 120 -16.55 11.77 16.25
N LEU A 121 -16.86 10.49 16.46
CA LEU A 121 -16.61 9.77 17.70
C LEU A 121 -15.11 9.75 18.03
N GLU A 122 -14.26 9.40 17.08
CA GLU A 122 -12.79 9.44 17.21
C GLU A 122 -12.32 10.84 17.64
N SER A 123 -12.80 11.88 16.94
CA SER A 123 -12.43 13.27 17.25
C SER A 123 -12.91 13.71 18.64
N MET A 124 -14.11 13.29 19.05
CA MET A 124 -14.67 13.60 20.37
C MET A 124 -13.88 12.88 21.46
N SER A 125 -13.64 11.58 21.30
CA SER A 125 -12.87 10.77 22.24
C SER A 125 -11.44 11.29 22.42
N SER A 126 -10.77 11.64 21.31
CA SER A 126 -9.44 12.27 21.33
C SER A 126 -9.46 13.62 22.03
N ARG A 127 -10.45 14.48 21.75
CA ARG A 127 -10.60 15.78 22.43
C ARG A 127 -10.82 15.60 23.93
N VAL A 128 -11.68 14.68 24.35
CA VAL A 128 -11.92 14.42 25.77
C VAL A 128 -10.63 13.97 26.45
N ALA A 129 -9.88 13.03 25.87
CA ALA A 129 -8.59 12.59 26.39
C ALA A 129 -7.59 13.75 26.53
N VAL A 130 -7.44 14.59 25.49
CA VAL A 130 -6.56 15.77 25.52
C VAL A 130 -6.99 16.77 26.60
N THR A 131 -8.29 17.06 26.71
CA THR A 131 -8.80 17.98 27.73
C THR A 131 -8.64 17.44 29.14
N ALA A 132 -8.87 16.14 29.36
CA ALA A 132 -8.64 15.48 30.65
C ALA A 132 -7.17 15.59 31.06
N ASN A 133 -6.24 15.38 30.12
CA ASN A 133 -4.81 15.54 30.37
C ASN A 133 -4.43 17.00 30.69
N ALA A 134 -4.98 17.97 29.96
CA ALA A 134 -4.73 19.39 30.23
C ALA A 134 -5.30 19.82 31.60
N VAL A 135 -6.47 19.32 31.99
CA VAL A 135 -7.05 19.57 33.32
C VAL A 135 -6.24 18.87 34.40
N ALA A 136 -5.75 17.65 34.16
CA ALA A 136 -4.87 16.93 35.08
C ALA A 136 -3.56 17.71 35.31
N GLU A 137 -2.97 18.28 34.26
CA GLU A 137 -1.78 19.14 34.36
C GLU A 137 -2.05 20.43 35.14
N LEU A 138 -3.20 21.06 34.93
CA LEU A 138 -3.61 22.23 35.70
C LEU A 138 -3.79 21.90 37.19
N ILE A 139 -4.43 20.78 37.50
CA ILE A 139 -4.63 20.32 38.88
C ILE A 139 -3.28 20.00 39.51
N SER A 140 -2.40 19.27 38.82
CA SER A 140 -1.09 18.89 39.37
C SER A 140 -0.25 20.11 39.74
N ALA A 141 -0.31 21.18 38.95
CA ALA A 141 0.35 22.45 39.24
C ALA A 141 -0.21 23.19 40.47
N GLN A 142 -1.45 22.89 40.88
CA GLN A 142 -2.12 23.50 42.04
C GLN A 142 -2.04 22.66 43.31
N ILE A 143 -1.60 21.39 43.22
CA ILE A 143 -1.42 20.53 44.39
C ILE A 143 -0.28 21.10 45.25
N PRO A 144 -0.52 21.42 46.53
CA PRO A 144 0.55 21.80 47.44
C PRO A 144 1.63 20.71 47.47
N PRO A 145 2.91 21.01 47.73
CA PRO A 145 3.92 19.96 47.89
C PRO A 145 3.63 19.10 49.14
N ASP A 146 4.18 17.88 49.15
CA ASP A 146 4.11 17.00 50.32
C ASP A 146 4.67 17.70 51.57
N PRO A 147 3.95 17.66 52.72
CA PRO A 147 4.40 18.33 53.93
C PRO A 147 5.64 17.65 54.52
N PRO A 148 6.65 18.41 54.98
CA PRO A 148 7.88 17.85 55.54
C PRO A 148 7.60 17.09 56.84
N GLU A 149 8.28 15.96 57.04
CA GLU A 149 8.06 15.11 58.23
C GLU A 149 8.42 15.81 59.55
N GLU A 150 9.32 16.78 59.52
CA GLU A 150 9.69 17.60 60.68
C GLU A 150 8.48 18.35 61.26
N LEU A 151 7.55 18.78 60.40
CA LEU A 151 6.32 19.43 60.81
C LEU A 151 5.44 18.51 61.65
N ARG A 152 5.50 17.18 61.42
CA ARG A 152 4.75 16.20 62.21
C ARG A 152 5.18 16.17 63.68
N LEU A 153 6.43 16.51 63.98
CA LEU A 153 6.99 16.51 65.34
C LEU A 153 6.81 17.87 66.03
N HIS A 154 6.94 18.97 65.28
CA HIS A 154 6.92 20.33 65.82
C HIS A 154 5.52 20.97 65.82
N ASP A 155 4.70 20.70 64.80
CA ASP A 155 3.33 21.20 64.67
C ASP A 155 2.42 20.17 63.94
N PRO A 156 1.91 19.18 64.68
CA PRO A 156 1.07 18.12 64.13
C PRO A 156 -0.21 18.62 63.44
N GLU A 157 -0.80 19.73 63.91
CA GLU A 157 -2.04 20.26 63.33
C GLU A 157 -1.79 20.86 61.94
N THR A 158 -0.71 21.62 61.77
CA THR A 158 -0.35 22.18 60.46
C THR A 158 0.05 21.09 59.48
N TYR A 159 0.77 20.07 59.94
CA TYR A 159 1.06 18.88 59.12
C TYR A 159 -0.23 18.21 58.63
N GLN A 160 -1.19 17.94 59.52
CA GLN A 160 -2.45 17.29 59.15
C GLN A 160 -3.26 18.11 58.15
N ARG A 161 -3.32 19.45 58.31
CA ARG A 161 -4.01 20.34 57.35
C ARG A 161 -3.36 20.29 55.97
N GLN A 162 -2.04 20.42 55.90
CA GLN A 162 -1.31 20.38 54.62
C GLN A 162 -1.43 19.02 53.95
N TRP A 163 -1.28 17.94 54.73
CA TRP A 163 -1.46 16.58 54.24
C TRP A 163 -2.87 16.35 53.71
N ALA A 164 -3.91 16.81 54.42
CA ALA A 164 -5.29 16.68 53.96
C ALA A 164 -5.53 17.41 52.63
N LEU A 165 -4.99 18.62 52.46
CA LEU A 165 -5.07 19.37 51.20
C LEU A 165 -4.33 18.67 50.06
N HIS A 166 -3.11 18.18 50.32
CA HIS A 166 -2.33 17.39 49.36
C HIS A 166 -3.09 16.15 48.90
N GLN A 167 -3.59 15.35 49.85
CA GLN A 167 -4.35 14.13 49.57
C GLN A 167 -5.67 14.41 48.84
N ALA A 168 -6.34 15.53 49.15
CA ALA A 168 -7.53 15.96 48.41
C ALA A 168 -7.19 16.30 46.96
N GLY A 169 -6.10 17.02 46.72
CA GLY A 169 -5.59 17.35 45.39
C GLY A 169 -5.22 16.11 44.57
N LEU A 170 -4.50 15.15 45.16
CA LEU A 170 -4.19 13.87 44.52
C LEU A 170 -5.44 13.07 44.14
N LYS A 171 -6.45 13.03 45.01
CA LYS A 171 -7.72 12.35 44.71
C LYS A 171 -8.46 13.01 43.55
N GLN A 172 -8.42 14.35 43.46
CA GLN A 172 -9.00 15.08 42.33
C GLN A 172 -8.24 14.79 41.04
N LEU A 173 -6.90 14.79 41.09
CA LEU A 173 -6.05 14.45 39.95
C LEU A 173 -6.36 13.06 39.41
N LEU A 174 -6.39 12.04 40.29
CA LEU A 174 -6.69 10.66 39.91
C LEU A 174 -8.08 10.54 39.29
N ARG A 175 -9.08 11.28 39.79
CA ARG A 175 -10.43 11.30 39.21
C ARG A 175 -10.42 11.86 37.78
N VAL A 176 -9.68 12.94 37.54
CA VAL A 176 -9.59 13.55 36.21
C VAL A 176 -8.81 12.66 35.24
N MET A 177 -7.74 12.03 35.68
CA MET A 177 -7.01 11.06 34.85
C MET A 177 -7.92 9.89 34.45
N ALA A 178 -8.69 9.33 35.40
CA ALA A 178 -9.63 8.25 35.11
C ALA A 178 -10.72 8.63 34.08
N LEU A 179 -11.12 9.91 34.01
CA LEU A 179 -12.05 10.42 32.99
C LEU A 179 -11.43 10.47 31.58
N GLY A 180 -10.10 10.57 31.47
CA GLY A 180 -9.38 10.61 30.20
C GLY A 180 -9.01 9.23 29.64
N GLU A 181 -8.84 8.23 30.50
CA GLU A 181 -8.41 6.88 30.13
C GLU A 181 -9.38 6.16 29.17
N GLU A 182 -10.69 6.15 29.49
CA GLU A 182 -11.68 5.45 28.67
C GLU A 182 -11.83 6.07 27.27
N PRO A 183 -11.98 7.41 27.11
CA PRO A 183 -11.97 8.05 25.80
C PRO A 183 -10.66 7.85 25.03
N ALA A 184 -9.51 7.85 25.72
CA ALA A 184 -8.22 7.57 25.07
C ALA A 184 -8.18 6.12 24.54
N GLY A 185 -8.70 5.16 25.30
CA GLY A 185 -8.82 3.77 24.86
C GLY A 185 -9.74 3.61 23.65
N ILE A 186 -10.88 4.29 23.62
CA ILE A 186 -11.79 4.27 22.46
C ILE A 186 -11.12 4.88 21.22
N ALA A 187 -10.46 6.03 21.36
CA ALA A 187 -9.76 6.66 20.26
C ALA A 187 -8.62 5.76 19.72
N GLY A 188 -7.86 5.12 20.60
CA GLY A 188 -6.84 4.14 20.23
C GLY A 188 -7.41 2.97 19.45
N ALA A 189 -8.48 2.33 19.96
CA ALA A 189 -9.11 1.20 19.31
C ALA A 189 -9.67 1.54 17.91
N LEU A 190 -10.27 2.72 17.74
CA LEU A 190 -10.76 3.19 16.43
C LEU A 190 -9.61 3.42 15.45
N GLN A 191 -8.51 3.99 15.92
CA GLN A 191 -7.32 4.23 15.10
C GLN A 191 -6.65 2.91 14.68
N ASP A 192 -6.57 1.94 15.59
CA ASP A 192 -6.03 0.61 15.32
C ASP A 192 -6.89 -0.11 14.27
N ALA A 193 -8.22 -0.12 14.44
CA ALA A 193 -9.15 -0.71 13.46
C ALA A 193 -9.01 -0.05 12.07
N ALA A 194 -8.92 1.29 12.01
CA ALA A 194 -8.70 2.00 10.74
C ALA A 194 -7.32 1.74 10.13
N SER A 195 -6.32 1.38 10.94
CA SER A 195 -5.00 0.98 10.45
C SER A 195 -5.02 -0.44 9.89
N GLU A 196 -5.74 -1.36 10.52
CA GLU A 196 -5.94 -2.73 10.07
C GLU A 196 -6.72 -2.78 8.76
N GLU A 197 -7.83 -2.03 8.66
CA GLU A 197 -8.60 -1.93 7.42
C GLU A 197 -7.74 -1.42 6.25
N ARG A 198 -6.91 -0.40 6.52
CA ARG A 198 -5.96 0.11 5.55
C ARG A 198 -4.93 -0.94 5.14
N LEU A 199 -4.36 -1.68 6.10
CA LEU A 199 -3.41 -2.75 5.82
C LEU A 199 -4.04 -3.83 4.93
N VAL A 200 -5.26 -4.26 5.23
CA VAL A 200 -6.01 -5.24 4.43
C VAL A 200 -6.25 -4.71 3.01
N GLY A 201 -6.73 -3.47 2.88
CA GLY A 201 -7.00 -2.86 1.59
C GLY A 201 -5.75 -2.66 0.73
N GLU A 202 -4.64 -2.25 1.34
CA GLU A 202 -3.36 -2.11 0.63
C GLU A 202 -2.78 -3.48 0.23
N ASN A 203 -2.94 -4.50 1.08
CA ASN A 203 -2.53 -5.86 0.74
C ASN A 203 -3.35 -6.44 -0.42
N ALA A 204 -4.67 -6.20 -0.46
CA ALA A 204 -5.52 -6.64 -1.57
C ALA A 204 -5.05 -6.03 -2.91
N LYS A 205 -4.76 -4.73 -2.93
CA LYS A 205 -4.22 -4.05 -4.13
C LYS A 205 -2.82 -4.54 -4.51
N LEU A 206 -1.99 -4.93 -3.52
CA LEU A 206 -0.69 -5.53 -3.80
C LEU A 206 -0.86 -6.89 -4.49
N LEU A 207 -1.77 -7.73 -3.99
CA LEU A 207 -2.08 -9.04 -4.56
C LEU A 207 -2.65 -8.93 -5.98
N GLU A 208 -3.54 -7.96 -6.22
CA GLU A 208 -4.06 -7.66 -7.55
C GLU A 208 -2.93 -7.28 -8.53
N ALA A 209 -2.00 -6.42 -8.09
CA ALA A 209 -0.88 -5.99 -8.93
C ALA A 209 0.20 -7.07 -9.13
N PHE A 210 0.39 -7.94 -8.13
CA PHE A 210 1.44 -8.96 -8.10
C PHE A 210 0.90 -10.28 -7.53
N PRO A 211 0.21 -11.10 -8.34
CA PRO A 211 -0.44 -12.33 -7.87
C PRO A 211 0.49 -13.32 -7.15
N GLN A 212 1.80 -13.28 -7.44
CA GLN A 212 2.81 -14.08 -6.73
C GLN A 212 2.89 -13.79 -5.23
N THR A 213 2.42 -12.63 -4.76
CA THR A 213 2.38 -12.29 -3.33
C THR A 213 1.24 -12.98 -2.57
N GLY A 214 0.34 -13.70 -3.28
CA GLY A 214 -0.68 -14.54 -2.66
C GLY A 214 -0.15 -15.87 -2.13
N GLN A 215 1.03 -16.30 -2.57
CA GLN A 215 1.73 -17.49 -2.05
C GLN A 215 2.84 -17.09 -1.08
N ASP A 216 3.02 -17.83 0.00
CA ASP A 216 3.94 -17.44 1.07
C ASP A 216 5.40 -17.32 0.58
N GLU A 217 5.87 -18.29 -0.20
CA GLU A 217 7.22 -18.25 -0.81
C GLU A 217 7.38 -17.07 -1.79
N GLY A 218 6.38 -16.84 -2.65
CA GLY A 218 6.41 -15.75 -3.62
C GLY A 218 6.35 -14.38 -2.97
N ARG A 219 5.62 -14.26 -1.86
CA ARG A 219 5.54 -13.07 -1.03
C ARG A 219 6.85 -12.78 -0.33
N GLN A 220 7.45 -13.77 0.32
CA GLN A 220 8.76 -13.63 0.97
C GLN A 220 9.84 -13.21 -0.04
N ALA A 221 9.87 -13.85 -1.21
CA ALA A 221 10.79 -13.48 -2.29
C ALA A 221 10.56 -12.04 -2.78
N PHE A 222 9.29 -11.65 -2.99
CA PHE A 222 8.95 -10.29 -3.43
C PHE A 222 9.41 -9.23 -2.43
N PHE A 223 9.17 -9.41 -1.14
CA PHE A 223 9.61 -8.46 -0.12
C PHE A 223 11.13 -8.48 0.05
N ALA A 224 11.78 -9.65 0.05
CA ALA A 224 13.24 -9.72 0.10
C ALA A 224 13.87 -8.92 -1.07
N ASP A 225 13.30 -9.06 -2.25
CA ASP A 225 13.68 -8.36 -3.47
C ASP A 225 13.48 -6.84 -3.37
N ALA A 226 12.35 -6.41 -2.79
CA ALA A 226 12.04 -5.01 -2.56
C ALA A 226 12.98 -4.38 -1.53
N PHE A 227 13.26 -5.06 -0.42
CA PHE A 227 14.21 -4.61 0.61
C PHE A 227 15.63 -4.51 0.06
N GLU A 228 16.07 -5.47 -0.75
CA GLU A 228 17.37 -5.39 -1.42
C GLU A 228 17.47 -4.15 -2.32
N ALA A 229 16.45 -3.92 -3.16
CA ALA A 229 16.43 -2.77 -4.06
C ALA A 229 16.39 -1.43 -3.29
N ALA A 230 15.62 -1.35 -2.21
CA ALA A 230 15.53 -0.16 -1.39
C ALA A 230 16.85 0.14 -0.65
N ARG A 231 17.53 -0.88 -0.11
CA ARG A 231 18.88 -0.74 0.47
C ARG A 231 19.90 -0.20 -0.55
N GLU A 232 19.85 -0.68 -1.78
CA GLU A 232 20.71 -0.16 -2.85
C GLU A 232 20.45 1.32 -3.19
N LEU A 233 19.23 1.80 -2.94
CA LEU A 233 18.82 3.19 -3.13
C LEU A 233 19.05 4.07 -1.89
N GLY A 234 19.51 3.48 -0.77
CA GLY A 234 19.90 4.20 0.44
C GLY A 234 18.86 4.20 1.56
N PHE A 235 17.78 3.43 1.45
CA PHE A 235 16.81 3.25 2.55
C PHE A 235 17.33 2.25 3.59
N THR A 236 16.96 2.45 4.85
CA THR A 236 17.19 1.47 5.92
C THR A 236 16.08 0.42 5.95
N ASP A 237 16.35 -0.74 6.56
CA ASP A 237 15.33 -1.78 6.70
C ASP A 237 14.20 -1.31 7.63
N GLU A 238 14.48 -0.43 8.59
CA GLU A 238 13.48 0.15 9.49
C GLU A 238 12.50 1.06 8.74
N GLU A 239 13.00 1.93 7.87
CA GLU A 239 12.17 2.81 7.05
C GLU A 239 11.21 2.03 6.15
N ILE A 240 11.66 0.89 5.62
CA ILE A 240 10.85 0.04 4.72
C ILE A 240 9.79 -0.75 5.50
N ARG A 241 10.09 -1.18 6.73
CA ARG A 241 9.13 -1.94 7.56
C ARG A 241 7.93 -1.10 7.98
N GLU A 242 8.09 0.22 8.11
CA GLU A 242 6.98 1.14 8.42
C GLU A 242 6.09 1.42 7.20
N VAL A 243 6.49 0.96 6.00
CA VAL A 243 5.73 1.19 4.77
C VAL A 243 4.56 0.21 4.64
N VAL A 244 3.36 0.78 4.53
CA VAL A 244 2.11 0.04 4.27
C VAL A 244 1.62 0.20 2.82
N ASP A 245 2.00 1.29 2.15
CA ASP A 245 1.48 1.64 0.83
C ASP A 245 1.99 0.67 -0.26
N HIS A 246 1.07 -0.08 -0.89
CA HIS A 246 1.40 -1.04 -1.95
C HIS A 246 2.11 -0.41 -3.15
N ARG A 247 1.90 0.90 -3.40
CA ARG A 247 2.52 1.64 -4.50
C ARG A 247 4.03 1.76 -4.30
N LEU A 248 4.50 1.87 -3.05
CA LEU A 248 5.92 1.93 -2.75
C LEU A 248 6.60 0.57 -3.03
N PHE A 249 5.95 -0.54 -2.71
CA PHE A 249 6.44 -1.86 -3.08
C PHE A 249 6.43 -2.09 -4.59
N LYS A 250 5.42 -1.57 -5.30
CA LYS A 250 5.40 -1.55 -6.78
C LYS A 250 6.57 -0.77 -7.35
N LEU A 251 6.88 0.40 -6.80
CA LEU A 251 8.04 1.19 -7.19
C LEU A 251 9.35 0.44 -6.90
N ALA A 252 9.50 -0.16 -5.73
CA ALA A 252 10.68 -0.95 -5.36
C ALA A 252 10.90 -2.13 -6.32
N HIS A 253 9.83 -2.83 -6.71
CA HIS A 253 9.87 -3.91 -7.70
C HIS A 253 10.42 -3.43 -9.05
N TYR A 254 9.89 -2.33 -9.59
CA TYR A 254 10.38 -1.80 -10.87
C TYR A 254 11.78 -1.19 -10.76
N ALA A 255 12.12 -0.57 -9.62
CA ALA A 255 13.46 -0.09 -9.36
C ALA A 255 14.48 -1.23 -9.39
N ARG A 256 14.15 -2.37 -8.76
CA ARG A 256 14.96 -3.60 -8.83
C ARG A 256 15.22 -4.03 -10.26
N LEU A 257 14.17 -4.14 -11.08
CA LEU A 257 14.30 -4.52 -12.48
C LEU A 257 15.22 -3.56 -13.24
N GLY A 258 15.11 -2.26 -12.98
CA GLY A 258 16.00 -1.23 -13.52
C GLY A 258 17.46 -1.39 -13.07
N LEU A 259 17.70 -1.68 -11.79
CA LEU A 259 19.04 -1.92 -11.24
C LEU A 259 19.68 -3.18 -11.85
N LEU A 260 18.90 -4.26 -11.98
CA LEU A 260 19.34 -5.49 -12.64
C LEU A 260 19.65 -5.25 -14.11
N ALA A 261 18.82 -4.51 -14.84
CA ALA A 261 19.07 -4.15 -16.22
C ALA A 261 20.34 -3.30 -16.38
N LYS A 262 20.57 -2.33 -15.49
CA LYS A 262 21.79 -1.51 -15.46
C LYS A 262 23.04 -2.37 -15.24
N ARG A 263 22.98 -3.32 -14.31
CA ARG A 263 24.07 -4.29 -14.04
C ARG A 263 24.32 -5.21 -15.23
N ALA A 264 23.25 -5.75 -15.82
CA ALA A 264 23.34 -6.63 -16.97
C ALA A 264 23.97 -5.90 -18.17
N ARG A 265 23.57 -4.65 -18.43
CA ARG A 265 24.16 -3.79 -19.46
C ARG A 265 25.65 -3.56 -19.21
N ALA A 266 26.04 -3.23 -17.97
CA ALA A 266 27.45 -3.04 -17.63
C ALA A 266 28.28 -4.32 -17.87
N LYS A 267 27.78 -5.49 -17.44
CA LYS A 267 28.42 -6.79 -17.70
C LYS A 267 28.52 -7.11 -19.19
N ALA A 268 27.49 -6.81 -19.97
CA ALA A 268 27.49 -7.03 -21.43
C ALA A 268 28.54 -6.15 -22.12
N LEU A 269 28.63 -4.86 -21.75
CA LEU A 269 29.63 -3.94 -22.29
C LEU A 269 31.07 -4.39 -21.95
N GLN A 270 31.30 -4.88 -20.73
CA GLN A 270 32.60 -5.45 -20.35
C GLN A 270 32.96 -6.68 -21.20
N LYS A 271 32.00 -7.58 -21.44
CA LYS A 271 32.23 -8.75 -22.30
C LYS A 271 32.56 -8.36 -23.74
N VAL A 272 31.90 -7.34 -24.30
CA VAL A 272 32.20 -6.83 -25.64
C VAL A 272 33.59 -6.18 -25.68
N ALA A 273 33.98 -5.43 -24.66
CA ALA A 273 35.29 -4.79 -24.58
C ALA A 273 36.45 -5.81 -24.49
N VAL A 274 36.23 -6.95 -23.85
CA VAL A 274 37.22 -8.02 -23.69
C VAL A 274 37.17 -9.04 -24.84
N ALA A 275 36.12 -9.04 -25.65
CA ALA A 275 35.97 -9.98 -26.75
C ALA A 275 37.07 -9.75 -27.83
N PRO A 276 37.83 -10.78 -28.23
CA PRO A 276 38.81 -10.66 -29.29
C PRO A 276 38.13 -10.26 -30.61
N ALA A 277 38.79 -9.41 -31.40
CA ALA A 277 38.27 -8.96 -32.69
C ALA A 277 37.85 -10.17 -33.53
N ALA A 278 36.61 -10.16 -34.02
CA ALA A 278 36.07 -11.25 -34.81
C ALA A 278 37.04 -11.55 -35.96
N ALA A 279 37.55 -12.79 -36.00
CA ALA A 279 38.49 -13.20 -37.04
C ALA A 279 37.85 -12.86 -38.40
N PRO A 280 38.54 -12.10 -39.27
CA PRO A 280 37.96 -11.75 -40.56
C PRO A 280 37.61 -13.04 -41.28
N ARG A 281 36.39 -13.11 -41.85
CA ARG A 281 35.93 -14.22 -42.69
C ARG A 281 36.76 -14.28 -43.99
N THR A 282 38.06 -14.58 -43.89
CA THR A 282 38.99 -14.63 -45.02
C THR A 282 38.90 -15.95 -45.78
N LYS A 283 38.40 -17.03 -45.15
CA LYS A 283 38.28 -18.34 -45.79
C LYS A 283 37.24 -18.36 -46.92
N ALA A 284 36.09 -17.70 -46.76
CA ALA A 284 35.06 -17.64 -47.80
C ALA A 284 35.47 -16.77 -49.00
N LYS A 285 36.15 -15.64 -48.77
CA LYS A 285 36.62 -14.75 -49.85
C LYS A 285 37.75 -15.38 -50.68
N ASN A 286 38.65 -16.14 -50.06
CA ASN A 286 39.78 -16.77 -50.77
C ASN A 286 39.35 -17.95 -51.64
N GLN A 287 38.27 -18.67 -51.29
CA GLN A 287 37.79 -19.81 -52.07
C GLN A 287 37.07 -19.34 -53.35
N ALA A 288 36.16 -18.37 -53.22
CA ALA A 288 35.48 -17.76 -54.36
C ALA A 288 36.49 -17.06 -55.31
N GLN A 289 37.50 -16.38 -54.76
CA GLN A 289 38.52 -15.72 -55.58
C GLN A 289 39.47 -16.72 -56.27
N ARG A 290 39.68 -17.92 -55.71
CA ARG A 290 40.42 -19.00 -56.36
C ARG A 290 39.62 -19.65 -57.49
N GLN A 291 38.35 -19.99 -57.25
CA GLN A 291 37.45 -20.53 -58.27
C GLN A 291 37.33 -19.59 -59.47
N GLN A 292 37.19 -18.28 -59.23
CA GLN A 292 37.13 -17.30 -60.31
C GLN A 292 38.43 -17.17 -61.12
N ARG A 293 39.60 -17.41 -60.50
CA ARG A 293 40.88 -17.43 -61.21
C ARG A 293 41.04 -18.71 -62.03
N GLU A 294 40.67 -19.85 -61.48
CA GLU A 294 40.72 -21.16 -62.15
C GLU A 294 39.78 -21.20 -63.36
N SER A 295 38.56 -20.67 -63.24
CA SER A 295 37.61 -20.53 -64.36
C SER A 295 38.16 -19.63 -65.48
N ARG A 296 38.79 -18.49 -65.14
CA ARG A 296 39.43 -17.60 -66.14
C ARG A 296 40.60 -18.27 -66.86
N GLU A 297 41.38 -19.08 -66.16
CA GLU A 297 42.46 -19.85 -66.78
C GLU A 297 41.93 -20.97 -67.67
N ALA A 298 40.87 -21.67 -67.25
CA ALA A 298 40.18 -22.67 -68.06
C ALA A 298 39.62 -22.06 -69.36
N MET A 299 38.98 -20.87 -69.29
CA MET A 299 38.52 -20.15 -70.49
C MET A 299 39.67 -19.80 -71.44
N ARG A 300 40.84 -19.39 -70.92
CA ARG A 300 42.02 -19.10 -71.74
C ARG A 300 42.59 -20.35 -72.40
N ARG A 301 42.55 -21.50 -71.73
CA ARG A 301 42.96 -22.79 -72.32
C ARG A 301 41.99 -23.25 -73.38
N LEU A 302 40.68 -23.19 -73.10
CA LEU A 302 39.62 -23.49 -74.05
C LEU A 302 39.73 -22.63 -75.33
N ALA A 303 39.99 -21.33 -75.19
CA ALA A 303 40.17 -20.44 -76.34
C ALA A 303 41.40 -20.78 -77.21
N ARG A 304 42.38 -21.51 -76.66
CA ARG A 304 43.58 -21.94 -77.39
C ARG A 304 43.47 -23.36 -77.93
N SER A 305 42.90 -24.28 -77.18
CA SER A 305 42.86 -25.72 -77.50
C SER A 305 41.55 -26.16 -78.16
N GLY A 306 40.45 -25.43 -77.94
CA GLY A 306 39.11 -25.81 -78.37
C GLY A 306 38.60 -27.14 -77.81
N SER A 307 39.24 -27.68 -76.76
CA SER A 307 38.95 -29.04 -76.28
C SER A 307 37.74 -29.09 -75.34
N ILE A 308 36.89 -30.12 -75.47
CA ILE A 308 35.72 -30.33 -74.61
C ILE A 308 36.11 -30.50 -73.13
N ARG A 309 37.29 -31.07 -72.87
CA ARG A 309 37.81 -31.24 -71.49
C ARG A 309 38.10 -29.90 -70.84
N ASP A 310 38.59 -28.92 -71.60
CA ASP A 310 38.83 -27.56 -71.09
C ASP A 310 37.52 -26.80 -70.89
N ALA A 311 36.48 -27.08 -71.69
CA ALA A 311 35.16 -26.48 -71.52
C ALA A 311 34.46 -26.93 -70.23
N MET A 312 34.64 -28.19 -69.83
CA MET A 312 34.09 -28.72 -68.58
C MET A 312 34.78 -28.18 -67.32
N ALA A 313 35.97 -27.60 -67.46
CA ALA A 313 36.71 -27.00 -66.35
C ALA A 313 36.38 -25.52 -66.14
N VAL A 314 35.53 -24.92 -66.98
CA VAL A 314 35.04 -23.55 -66.81
C VAL A 314 33.83 -23.56 -65.90
N ASP A 315 33.95 -22.86 -64.78
CA ASP A 315 32.82 -22.56 -63.90
C ASP A 315 32.14 -21.27 -64.39
N PHE A 316 30.84 -21.33 -64.67
CA PHE A 316 30.05 -20.23 -65.26
C PHE A 316 29.15 -19.51 -64.25
N GLU A 317 29.17 -19.93 -62.98
CA GLU A 317 28.41 -19.30 -61.88
C GLU A 317 29.08 -18.02 -61.32
#